data_AF-A0A6L5HBH3-F1
#
_entry.id   AF-A0A6L5HBH3-F1
#
_cell.length_a   1.000
_cell.length_b   1.000
_cell.length_c   1.000
_cell.angle_alpha   90.00
_cell.angle_beta   90.00
_cell.angle_gamma   90.00
#
_symmetry.space_group_name_H-M   'P 1'
#
loop_
_entity.id
_entity.type
_entity.pdbx_description
1 polymer ?
#
loop_
_entity_poly.entity_id
_entity_poly.type
_entity_poly.pdbx_seq_one_letter_code
_entity_poly.pdbx_strand_id
1 'polypeptide(L)'
;MKPLVISAALTLSLSTLCSVANAAKLEDVAPYPKADAGFTRQVIRLPSQKNEEDYKVQIIAGKTLQVDCNQQRLTGKLQEKTLKGWGYPMYRLEKVSGPLSTLMACPDGKPHPDFVPVVGDGFMLRYNSKLPIVLYVPKGDEVRYRIWSASKQIKQATAE
;
A
#
# COMPACT_ATOMS: atom_id res chain seq x y z
N MET A 1 -0.39 -53.37 -44.39
CA MET A 1 0.63 -52.34 -44.11
C MET A 1 0.17 -51.02 -44.74
N LYS A 2 0.01 -49.99 -43.89
CA LYS A 2 -0.30 -48.55 -44.14
C LYS A 2 -1.69 -48.18 -44.70
N PRO A 3 -2.24 -46.96 -44.43
CA PRO A 3 -1.77 -45.92 -43.52
C PRO A 3 -2.80 -45.44 -42.47
N LEU A 4 -2.20 -44.82 -41.46
CA LEU A 4 -2.71 -43.96 -40.40
C LEU A 4 -3.43 -42.72 -40.97
N VAL A 5 -4.64 -42.41 -40.48
CA VAL A 5 -5.26 -41.08 -40.65
C VAL A 5 -5.42 -40.47 -39.25
N ILE A 6 -4.62 -39.44 -39.01
CA ILE A 6 -4.60 -38.60 -37.82
C ILE A 6 -5.77 -37.62 -37.93
N SER A 7 -6.72 -37.64 -36.99
CA SER A 7 -7.66 -36.54 -36.80
C SER A 7 -7.31 -35.77 -35.53
N ALA A 8 -6.82 -34.57 -35.73
CA ALA A 8 -6.59 -33.56 -34.71
C ALA A 8 -7.92 -33.03 -34.19
N ALA A 9 -8.12 -33.02 -32.88
CA ALA A 9 -9.18 -32.24 -32.22
C ALA A 9 -8.54 -31.33 -31.17
N LEU A 10 -8.18 -30.13 -31.64
CA LEU A 10 -7.79 -28.97 -30.84
C LEU A 10 -9.04 -28.45 -30.11
N THR A 11 -9.12 -28.57 -28.79
CA THR A 11 -10.05 -27.77 -27.97
C THR A 11 -9.32 -27.12 -26.81
N LEU A 12 -8.82 -25.92 -27.10
CA LEU A 12 -8.28 -24.98 -26.14
C LEU A 12 -9.45 -24.12 -25.64
N SER A 13 -10.07 -24.49 -24.51
CA SER A 13 -11.05 -23.62 -23.83
C SER A 13 -10.42 -23.03 -22.58
N LEU A 14 -9.71 -21.91 -22.77
CA LEU A 14 -9.18 -21.08 -21.70
C LEU A 14 -10.33 -20.19 -21.17
N SER A 15 -11.09 -20.68 -20.19
CA SER A 15 -12.09 -19.87 -19.49
C SER A 15 -11.42 -19.06 -18.38
N THR A 16 -10.85 -17.90 -18.74
CA THR A 16 -10.45 -16.87 -17.77
C THR A 16 -11.69 -16.18 -17.23
N LEU A 17 -12.19 -16.68 -16.09
CA LEU A 17 -13.12 -15.93 -15.24
C LEU A 17 -12.36 -14.74 -14.62
N CYS A 18 -12.33 -13.61 -15.33
CA CYS A 18 -11.99 -12.33 -14.71
C CYS A 18 -13.16 -11.92 -13.81
N SER A 19 -13.08 -12.27 -12.52
CA SER A 19 -13.94 -11.70 -11.49
C SER A 19 -13.61 -10.21 -11.35
N VAL A 20 -14.35 -9.36 -12.05
CA VAL A 20 -14.41 -7.93 -11.75
C VAL A 20 -15.15 -7.77 -10.42
N ALA A 21 -14.39 -7.70 -9.33
CA ALA A 21 -14.92 -7.35 -8.03
C ALA A 21 -15.48 -5.93 -8.11
N ASN A 22 -16.82 -5.82 -8.06
CA ASN A 22 -17.52 -4.54 -8.06
C ASN A 22 -17.16 -3.81 -6.76
N ALA A 23 -16.21 -2.88 -6.81
CA ALA A 23 -15.78 -2.13 -5.64
C ALA A 23 -16.93 -1.20 -5.21
N ALA A 24 -17.67 -1.60 -4.16
CA ALA A 24 -18.71 -0.77 -3.54
C ALA A 24 -18.19 0.64 -3.26
N LYS A 25 -19.03 1.68 -3.46
CA LYS A 25 -18.60 3.08 -3.28
C LYS A 25 -18.26 3.32 -1.81
N LEU A 26 -17.33 4.24 -1.53
CA LEU A 26 -16.91 4.48 -0.14
C LEU A 26 -18.09 5.00 0.70
N GLU A 27 -18.96 5.77 0.06
CA GLU A 27 -20.16 6.37 0.62
C GLU A 27 -21.18 5.32 1.10
N ASP A 28 -21.16 4.11 0.51
CA ASP A 28 -22.02 3.00 0.93
C ASP A 28 -21.53 2.34 2.24
N VAL A 29 -20.25 2.53 2.58
CA VAL A 29 -19.63 1.96 3.81
C VAL A 29 -19.85 2.88 4.99
N ALA A 30 -19.48 4.16 4.85
CA ALA A 30 -19.66 5.19 5.87
C ALA A 30 -19.46 6.59 5.26
N PRO A 31 -20.03 7.64 5.87
CA PRO A 31 -19.87 9.03 5.44
C PRO A 31 -18.50 9.59 5.85
N TYR A 32 -17.42 9.02 5.30
CA TYR A 32 -16.08 9.59 5.47
C TYR A 32 -16.05 11.01 4.92
N PRO A 33 -15.45 11.98 5.63
CA PRO A 33 -15.39 13.36 5.18
C PRO A 33 -14.66 13.48 3.83
N LYS A 34 -14.98 14.51 3.06
CA LYS A 34 -14.17 14.85 1.88
C LYS A 34 -12.81 15.37 2.34
N ALA A 35 -11.80 15.27 1.48
CA ALA A 35 -10.49 15.82 1.79
C ALA A 35 -10.56 17.36 1.88
N ASP A 36 -9.89 17.93 2.89
CA ASP A 36 -9.72 19.36 3.03
C ASP A 36 -8.90 19.95 1.87
N ALA A 37 -8.93 21.27 1.72
CA ALA A 37 -8.04 21.98 0.81
C ALA A 37 -6.57 21.58 1.06
N GLY A 38 -5.83 21.29 -0.01
CA GLY A 38 -4.44 20.84 0.08
C GLY A 38 -4.25 19.34 0.35
N PHE A 39 -5.32 18.57 0.52
CA PHE A 39 -5.27 17.11 0.71
C PHE A 39 -6.01 16.36 -0.41
N THR A 40 -5.71 15.07 -0.51
CA THR A 40 -6.42 14.08 -1.34
C THR A 40 -6.88 12.93 -0.45
N ARG A 41 -8.05 12.35 -0.77
CA ARG A 41 -8.58 11.16 -0.07
C ARG A 41 -8.29 9.93 -0.93
N GLN A 42 -7.42 9.06 -0.44
CA GLN A 42 -7.06 7.80 -1.06
C GLN A 42 -7.69 6.63 -0.31
N VAL A 43 -8.02 5.55 -1.01
CA VAL A 43 -8.76 4.42 -0.45
C VAL A 43 -8.08 3.12 -0.87
N ILE A 44 -7.71 2.29 0.10
CA ILE A 44 -7.18 0.94 -0.13
C ILE A 44 -8.24 -0.06 0.29
N ARG A 45 -8.65 -0.94 -0.63
CA ARG A 45 -9.50 -2.10 -0.34
C ARG A 45 -8.63 -3.34 -0.31
N LEU A 46 -8.66 -4.08 0.79
CA LEU A 46 -7.86 -5.28 0.95
C LEU A 46 -8.67 -6.50 0.49
N PRO A 47 -8.05 -7.49 -0.16
CA PRO A 47 -8.71 -8.76 -0.44
C PRO A 47 -9.01 -9.49 0.87
N SER A 48 -10.06 -10.31 0.91
CA SER A 48 -10.34 -11.14 2.09
C SER A 48 -9.29 -12.24 2.25
N GLN A 49 -8.85 -12.48 3.49
CA GLN A 49 -7.97 -13.60 3.85
C GLN A 49 -8.64 -14.46 4.93
N LYS A 50 -8.25 -15.73 5.00
CA LYS A 50 -8.81 -16.66 6.01
C LYS A 50 -8.38 -16.28 7.45
N ASN A 51 -7.09 -16.03 7.65
CA ASN A 51 -6.49 -15.66 8.94
C ASN A 51 -5.87 -14.27 8.84
N GLU A 52 -6.69 -13.23 8.99
CA GLU A 52 -6.22 -11.84 8.82
C GLU A 52 -5.24 -11.38 9.91
N GLU A 53 -5.21 -12.06 11.05
CA GLU A 53 -4.31 -11.75 12.17
C GLU A 53 -2.83 -12.01 11.84
N ASP A 54 -2.57 -12.91 10.89
CA ASP A 54 -1.24 -13.22 10.38
C ASP A 54 -0.71 -12.14 9.42
N TYR A 55 -1.52 -11.11 9.10
CA TYR A 55 -1.18 -10.08 8.13
C TYR A 55 -1.14 -8.67 8.73
N LYS A 56 -0.31 -7.83 8.12
CA LYS A 56 -0.27 -6.38 8.35
C LYS A 56 -0.25 -5.65 7.01
N VAL A 57 -0.61 -4.38 7.04
CA VAL A 57 -0.52 -3.49 5.88
C VAL A 57 0.48 -2.39 6.18
N GLN A 58 1.55 -2.33 5.42
CA GLN A 58 2.48 -1.21 5.43
C GLN A 58 2.01 -0.16 4.44
N ILE A 59 1.75 1.04 4.94
CA ILE A 59 1.54 2.23 4.13
C ILE A 59 2.90 2.82 3.77
N ILE A 60 3.09 3.14 2.51
CA ILE A 60 4.31 3.71 1.96
C ILE A 60 3.91 5.00 1.26
N ALA A 61 3.84 6.10 2.01
CA ALA A 61 3.60 7.43 1.45
C ALA A 61 4.93 8.06 1.03
N GLY A 62 4.92 8.94 0.03
CA GLY A 62 6.13 9.59 -0.46
C GLY A 62 5.89 10.49 -1.65
N LYS A 63 6.98 11.01 -2.21
CA LYS A 63 6.97 11.82 -3.44
C LYS A 63 7.98 11.24 -4.41
N THR A 64 7.67 11.29 -5.70
CA THR A 64 8.68 11.09 -6.74
C THR A 64 9.48 12.39 -6.90
N LEU A 65 10.77 12.37 -6.57
CA LEU A 65 11.68 13.51 -6.62
C LEU A 65 12.87 13.21 -7.54
N GLN A 66 13.54 14.26 -8.03
CA GLN A 66 14.84 14.11 -8.68
C GLN A 66 15.91 13.98 -7.58
N VAL A 67 16.55 12.82 -7.49
CA VAL A 67 17.53 12.49 -6.45
C VAL A 67 18.89 12.19 -7.05
N ASP A 68 19.93 12.39 -6.25
CA ASP A 68 21.30 12.00 -6.51
C ASP A 68 21.60 10.61 -5.92
N CYS A 69 22.88 10.26 -5.77
CA CYS A 69 23.31 8.98 -5.20
C CYS A 69 22.99 8.83 -3.69
N ASN A 70 22.56 9.91 -3.03
CA ASN A 70 22.30 9.90 -1.61
C ASN A 70 20.93 9.28 -1.28
N GLN A 71 20.86 8.62 -0.12
CA GLN A 71 19.60 8.08 0.36
C GLN A 71 18.76 9.20 0.95
N GLN A 72 17.68 9.54 0.27
CA GLN A 72 16.74 10.55 0.72
C GLN A 72 15.54 9.94 1.44
N ARG A 73 15.05 10.65 2.46
CA ARG A 73 13.85 10.31 3.23
C ARG A 73 13.07 11.58 3.54
N LEU A 74 11.75 11.52 3.40
CA LEU A 74 10.86 12.52 4.01
C LEU A 74 10.53 12.07 5.42
N THR A 75 10.23 13.00 6.33
CA THR A 75 9.76 12.70 7.68
C THR A 75 8.29 13.08 7.81
N GLY A 76 7.52 12.32 8.58
CA GLY A 76 6.12 12.65 8.83
C GLY A 76 5.46 11.65 9.76
N LYS A 77 4.17 11.84 10.06
CA LYS A 77 3.42 10.95 10.92
C LYS A 77 2.09 10.57 10.29
N LEU A 78 1.80 9.28 10.25
CA LEU A 78 0.48 8.79 9.87
C LEU A 78 -0.38 8.70 11.13
N GLN A 79 -1.31 9.64 11.29
CA GLN A 79 -2.19 9.69 12.46
C GLN A 79 -3.48 8.94 12.20
N GLU A 80 -3.82 8.00 13.08
CA GLU A 80 -5.15 7.41 13.13
C GLU A 80 -6.13 8.37 13.81
N LYS A 81 -7.28 8.57 13.17
CA LYS A 81 -8.43 9.30 13.71
C LYS A 81 -9.66 8.41 13.57
N THR A 82 -10.59 8.55 14.50
CA THR A 82 -11.84 7.80 14.47
C THR A 82 -12.95 8.63 13.83
N LEU A 83 -13.70 8.04 12.91
CA LEU A 83 -14.90 8.64 12.34
C LEU A 83 -15.99 8.72 13.43
N LYS A 84 -16.33 9.95 13.83
CA LYS A 84 -17.33 10.20 14.89
C LYS A 84 -18.68 9.57 14.52
N GLY A 85 -19.29 8.87 15.47
CA GLY A 85 -20.56 8.17 15.31
C GLY A 85 -20.47 6.78 14.67
N TRP A 86 -19.36 6.43 14.02
CA TRP A 86 -19.16 5.12 13.36
C TRP A 86 -18.10 4.26 14.01
N GLY A 87 -17.10 4.88 14.66
CA GLY A 87 -16.00 4.14 15.27
C GLY A 87 -14.97 3.63 14.26
N TYR A 88 -15.13 3.90 12.97
CA TYR A 88 -14.21 3.41 11.94
C TYR A 88 -12.93 4.25 11.87
N PRO A 89 -11.76 3.62 11.63
CA PRO A 89 -10.51 4.34 11.52
C PRO A 89 -10.43 5.09 10.18
N MET A 90 -9.77 6.23 10.23
CA MET A 90 -9.28 6.97 9.07
C MET A 90 -7.89 7.51 9.39
N TYR A 91 -7.05 7.63 8.38
CA TYR A 91 -5.63 7.97 8.57
C TYR A 91 -5.33 9.30 7.90
N ARG A 92 -4.58 10.18 8.57
CA ARG A 92 -4.12 11.44 7.97
C ARG A 92 -2.61 11.51 8.05
N LEU A 93 -1.98 11.76 6.90
CA LEU A 93 -0.56 12.05 6.85
C LEU A 93 -0.35 13.52 7.22
N GLU A 94 0.29 13.76 8.36
CA GLU A 94 0.56 15.09 8.86
C GLU A 94 2.08 15.33 8.98
N LYS A 95 2.46 16.61 8.98
CA LYS A 95 3.84 17.06 9.26
C LYS A 95 4.89 16.48 8.31
N VAL A 96 4.58 16.39 7.02
CA VAL A 96 5.55 15.97 5.99
C VAL A 96 6.63 17.05 5.85
N SER A 97 7.89 16.71 6.11
CA SER A 97 9.05 17.59 6.01
C SER A 97 10.29 16.86 5.48
N GLY A 98 11.35 17.59 5.15
CA GLY A 98 12.56 17.05 4.51
C GLY A 98 12.70 17.54 3.05
N PRO A 99 13.48 16.83 2.21
CA PRO A 99 14.13 15.54 2.47
C PRO A 99 15.34 15.64 3.40
N LEU A 100 15.52 14.62 4.24
CA LEU A 100 16.78 14.29 4.88
C LEU A 100 17.59 13.43 3.91
N SER A 101 18.91 13.65 3.84
CA SER A 101 19.80 12.99 2.89
C SER A 101 21.10 12.54 3.56
N THR A 102 21.69 11.45 3.09
CA THR A 102 23.09 11.13 3.39
C THR A 102 24.03 12.17 2.74
N LEU A 103 25.31 12.15 3.13
CA LEU A 103 26.35 13.08 2.67
C LEU A 103 27.49 12.35 1.93
N MET A 104 27.17 11.40 1.07
CA MET A 104 28.13 10.76 0.19
C MET A 104 28.49 11.70 -0.97
N ALA A 105 29.74 11.67 -1.42
CA ALA A 105 30.12 12.31 -2.67
C ALA A 105 29.46 11.57 -3.85
N CYS A 106 28.89 12.30 -4.80
CA CYS A 106 28.30 11.73 -6.02
C CYS A 106 29.08 12.22 -7.26
N PRO A 107 30.23 11.62 -7.61
CA PRO A 107 31.09 12.09 -8.71
C PRO A 107 30.39 12.09 -10.07
N ASP A 108 29.55 11.08 -10.32
CA ASP A 108 28.77 10.92 -11.55
C ASP A 108 27.29 11.31 -11.36
N GLY A 109 26.96 12.00 -10.25
CA GLY A 109 25.62 12.15 -9.68
C GLY A 109 24.63 12.94 -10.52
N LYS A 110 24.24 12.42 -11.67
CA LYS A 110 23.14 12.95 -12.47
C LYS A 110 21.82 12.69 -11.74
N PRO A 111 21.00 13.73 -11.48
CA PRO A 111 19.69 13.54 -10.88
C PRO A 111 18.84 12.58 -11.70
N HIS A 112 18.19 11.64 -11.02
CA HIS A 112 17.20 10.75 -11.62
C HIS A 112 15.92 10.74 -10.79
N PRO A 113 14.75 10.47 -11.40
CA PRO A 113 13.52 10.35 -10.65
C PRO A 113 13.57 9.11 -9.75
N ASP A 114 13.31 9.27 -8.46
CA ASP A 114 13.11 8.17 -7.52
C ASP A 114 12.00 8.50 -6.51
N PHE A 115 11.39 7.45 -5.96
CA PHE A 115 10.35 7.58 -4.95
C PHE A 115 10.98 7.73 -3.56
N VAL A 116 10.87 8.93 -2.99
CA VAL A 116 11.37 9.25 -1.64
C VAL A 116 10.27 9.00 -0.62
N PRO A 117 10.39 7.96 0.24
CA PRO A 117 9.35 7.61 1.19
C PRO A 117 9.35 8.54 2.40
N VAL A 118 8.17 8.71 3.00
CA VAL A 118 7.98 9.30 4.32
C VAL A 118 8.25 8.25 5.38
N VAL A 119 9.13 8.56 6.32
CA VAL A 119 9.43 7.74 7.49
C VAL A 119 8.90 8.38 8.77
N GLY A 120 8.44 7.53 9.69
CA GLY A 120 7.94 7.92 11.00
C GLY A 120 6.95 6.89 11.55
N ASP A 121 6.09 7.32 12.46
CA ASP A 121 5.18 6.43 13.18
C ASP A 121 3.86 6.20 12.44
N GLY A 122 3.25 5.04 12.72
CA GLY A 122 1.86 4.73 12.33
C GLY A 122 1.70 4.13 10.93
N PHE A 123 2.80 3.85 10.21
CA PHE A 123 2.74 3.31 8.84
C PHE A 123 2.49 1.80 8.77
N MET A 124 2.51 1.08 9.88
CA MET A 124 2.15 -0.35 9.95
C MET A 124 0.76 -0.51 10.56
N LEU A 125 -0.21 -0.85 9.72
CA LEU A 125 -1.62 -1.00 10.08
C LEU A 125 -2.01 -2.47 10.22
N ARG A 126 -3.07 -2.72 10.99
CA ARG A 126 -3.72 -4.04 11.05
C ARG A 126 -4.36 -4.37 9.70
N TYR A 127 -4.29 -5.64 9.30
CA TYR A 127 -5.06 -6.13 8.17
C TYR A 127 -6.53 -6.36 8.57
N ASN A 128 -7.45 -5.77 7.82
CA ASN A 128 -8.89 -5.99 7.98
C ASN A 128 -9.56 -5.77 6.62
N SER A 129 -10.00 -6.85 5.95
CA SER A 129 -10.63 -6.72 4.62
C SER A 129 -12.07 -6.19 4.66
N LYS A 130 -12.71 -6.20 5.83
CA LYS A 130 -14.11 -5.78 5.99
C LYS A 130 -14.28 -4.26 5.90
N LEU A 131 -13.22 -3.49 6.14
CA LEU A 131 -13.24 -2.03 6.08
C LEU A 131 -12.15 -1.53 5.12
N PRO A 132 -12.46 -0.52 4.28
CA PRO A 132 -11.44 0.14 3.49
C PRO A 132 -10.52 0.97 4.40
N ILE A 133 -9.23 1.02 4.06
CA ILE A 133 -8.29 1.96 4.68
C ILE A 133 -8.45 3.29 3.95
N VAL A 134 -8.92 4.32 4.66
CA VAL A 134 -9.12 5.68 4.13
C VAL A 134 -7.99 6.58 4.59
N LEU A 135 -7.27 7.18 3.64
CA LEU A 135 -6.08 7.98 3.87
C LEU A 135 -6.28 9.40 3.35
N TYR A 136 -5.96 10.40 4.16
CA TYR A 136 -5.90 11.81 3.77
C TYR A 136 -4.43 12.23 3.67
N VAL A 137 -4.01 12.54 2.46
CA VAL A 137 -2.60 12.74 2.12
C VAL A 137 -2.42 14.07 1.40
N PRO A 138 -1.38 14.88 1.72
CA PRO A 138 -1.14 16.15 1.05
C PRO A 138 -1.13 16.02 -0.48
N LYS A 139 -1.60 17.05 -1.19
CA LYS A 139 -1.54 17.08 -2.65
C LYS A 139 -0.09 16.99 -3.12
N GLY A 140 0.15 16.13 -4.12
CA GLY A 140 1.48 15.86 -4.66
C GLY A 140 2.25 14.75 -3.93
N ASP A 141 1.70 14.17 -2.87
CA ASP A 141 2.19 12.93 -2.28
C ASP A 141 1.44 11.73 -2.87
N GLU A 142 2.17 10.66 -3.13
CA GLU A 142 1.67 9.37 -3.57
C GLU A 142 1.56 8.40 -2.38
N VAL A 143 0.59 7.49 -2.43
CA VAL A 143 0.50 6.38 -1.48
C VAL A 143 0.65 5.06 -2.21
N ARG A 144 1.59 4.26 -1.75
CA ARG A 144 1.75 2.85 -2.09
C ARG A 144 1.48 2.03 -0.83
N TYR A 145 1.26 0.73 -0.99
CA TYR A 145 1.12 -0.16 0.16
C TYR A 145 1.76 -1.51 -0.12
N ARG A 146 2.14 -2.19 0.97
CA ARG A 146 2.68 -3.54 0.95
C ARG A 146 1.97 -4.36 2.02
N ILE A 147 1.58 -5.58 1.68
CA ILE A 147 1.03 -6.54 2.64
C ILE A 147 2.19 -7.36 3.19
N TRP A 148 2.26 -7.45 4.52
CA TRP A 148 3.20 -8.30 5.25
C TRP A 148 2.45 -9.51 5.80
N SER A 149 3.13 -10.66 5.83
CA SER A 149 2.63 -11.89 6.43
C SER A 149 3.61 -12.39 7.49
N ALA A 150 3.10 -12.83 8.63
CA ALA A 150 3.89 -13.49 9.66
C ALA A 150 4.38 -14.86 9.17
N SER A 151 5.53 -15.29 9.70
CA SER A 151 5.95 -16.68 9.58
C SER A 151 5.03 -17.57 10.42
N LYS A 152 4.87 -18.84 10.01
CA LYS A 152 4.09 -19.82 10.79
C LYS A 152 4.76 -20.23 12.10
N GLN A 153 6.06 -20.00 12.23
CA GLN A 153 6.85 -20.45 13.37
C GLN A 153 7.01 -19.31 14.38
N ILE A 154 6.56 -19.55 15.60
CA ILE A 154 6.86 -18.72 16.77
C ILE A 154 7.99 -19.42 17.52
N LYS A 155 9.08 -18.70 17.78
CA LYS A 155 10.24 -19.21 18.51
C LYS A 155 10.33 -18.54 19.87
N GLN A 156 10.72 -19.30 20.88
CA GLN A 156 11.03 -18.76 22.19
C GLN A 156 12.44 -18.15 22.17
N ALA A 157 12.62 -17.02 22.87
CA ALA A 157 13.95 -16.43 23.07
C ALA A 157 14.75 -17.21 24.12
N THR A 158 16.08 -17.17 24.02
CA THR A 158 16.99 -17.76 25.02
C THR A 158 17.37 -16.70 26.05
N ALA A 159 17.36 -17.05 27.33
CA ALA A 159 17.92 -16.19 28.38
C ALA A 159 19.45 -16.28 28.37
N GLU A 160 20.13 -15.14 28.52
CA GLU A 160 21.59 -15.05 28.71
C GLU A 160 21.96 -15.06 30.20
#